data_AF-A0A2V5MK41-F1
#
_entry.id   AF-A0A2V5MK41-F1
#
_cell.length_a   1.000
_cell.length_b   1.000
_cell.length_c   1.000
_cell.angle_alpha   90.00
_cell.angle_beta   90.00
_cell.angle_gamma   90.00
#
_symmetry.space_group_name_H-M   'P 1'
#
loop_
_entity.id
_entity.type
_entity.pdbx_description
1 polymer ?
#
loop_
_entity_poly.entity_id
_entity_poly.type
_entity_poly.pdbx_seq_one_letter_code
_entity_poly.pdbx_strand_id
1 'polypeptide(L)' 'QGDGKGIQLNAPLKLSLERALEYIGSDEYVEATPKNLRLRKKILDENQRKRAAQQRTVKVVAE' A
#
# COMPACT_ATOMS: atom_id res chain seq x y z
N GLN A 1 17.04 17.28 -34.14
CA GLN A 1 16.29 16.01 -34.34
C GLN A 1 16.23 15.32 -32.98
N GLY A 2 15.10 15.45 -32.28
CA GLY A 2 14.94 14.80 -30.96
C GLY A 2 14.64 13.32 -31.17
N ASP A 3 15.41 12.44 -30.53
CA ASP A 3 15.18 11.00 -30.53
C ASP A 3 13.79 10.73 -29.91
N GLY A 4 12.77 10.56 -30.76
CA GLY A 4 11.34 10.53 -30.40
C GLY A 4 10.90 9.32 -29.59
N LYS A 5 11.75 8.83 -28.69
CA LYS A 5 11.45 7.69 -27.81
C LYS A 5 10.80 8.22 -26.54
N GLY A 6 9.48 8.21 -26.53
CA GLY A 6 8.72 8.38 -25.29
C GLY A 6 9.07 7.30 -24.26
N ILE A 7 8.87 7.61 -22.99
CA ILE A 7 9.14 6.67 -21.88
C ILE A 7 8.22 5.45 -22.04
N GLN A 8 8.80 4.26 -22.15
CA GLN A 8 8.05 2.99 -22.13
C GLN A 8 7.92 2.49 -20.69
N LEU A 9 6.70 2.23 -20.25
CA LEU A 9 6.40 1.66 -18.95
C LEU A 9 6.00 0.19 -19.11
N ASN A 10 6.45 -0.65 -18.18
CA ASN A 10 6.02 -2.04 -18.13
C ASN A 10 4.54 -2.15 -17.75
N ALA A 11 3.91 -3.25 -18.16
CA ALA A 11 2.51 -3.51 -17.81
C ALA A 11 2.32 -3.58 -16.28
N PRO A 12 1.22 -3.04 -15.75
CA PRO A 12 0.94 -3.09 -14.32
C PRO A 12 0.58 -4.51 -13.87
N LEU A 13 0.95 -4.84 -12.63
CA LEU A 13 0.52 -6.08 -12.00
C LEU A 13 -0.96 -6.01 -11.64
N LYS A 14 -1.76 -6.92 -12.22
CA LYS A 14 -3.18 -7.06 -11.88
C LYS A 14 -3.33 -8.08 -10.75
N LEU A 15 -3.87 -7.64 -9.62
CA LEU A 15 -4.18 -8.50 -8.48
C LEU A 15 -5.66 -8.90 -8.50
N SER A 16 -5.94 -10.17 -8.22
CA SER A 16 -7.30 -10.60 -7.88
C SER A 16 -7.64 -10.21 -6.43
N LEU A 17 -8.91 -10.34 -6.05
CA LEU A 17 -9.35 -10.06 -4.68
C LEU A 17 -8.66 -10.97 -3.68
N GLU A 18 -8.59 -12.26 -3.98
CA GLU A 18 -7.99 -13.29 -3.14
C GLU A 18 -6.49 -13.00 -2.95
N ARG A 19 -5.79 -12.73 -4.05
CA ARG A 19 -4.36 -12.39 -4.00
C ARG A 19 -4.10 -11.08 -3.25
N ALA A 20 -4.99 -10.09 -3.36
CA ALA A 20 -4.87 -8.85 -2.62
C ALA A 20 -5.05 -9.06 -1.11
N LEU A 21 -5.99 -9.93 -0.70
CA LEU A 21 -6.24 -10.26 0.70
C LEU A 21 -5.07 -11.06 1.31
N GLU A 22 -4.45 -11.95 0.55
CA GLU A 22 -3.23 -12.66 0.99
C GLU A 22 -2.03 -11.71 1.11
N TYR A 23 -1.98 -10.67 0.27
CA TYR A 23 -0.84 -9.76 0.21
C TYR A 23 -0.80 -8.70 1.33
N ILE A 24 -1.94 -8.27 1.87
CA ILE A 24 -1.97 -7.14 2.83
C ILE A 24 -1.33 -7.45 4.19
N GLY A 25 -0.63 -6.46 4.74
CA GLY A 25 -0.15 -6.48 6.12
C GLY A 25 -1.19 -6.01 7.17
N SER A 26 -0.81 -6.11 8.45
CA SER A 26 -1.68 -5.72 9.58
C SER A 26 -1.99 -4.21 9.67
N ASP A 27 -1.21 -3.37 8.98
CA ASP A 27 -1.40 -1.91 8.92
C ASP A 27 -1.94 -1.45 7.56
N GLU A 28 -2.51 -2.37 6.78
CA GLU A 28 -3.00 -2.16 5.42
C GLU A 28 -4.45 -2.62 5.27
N TYR A 29 -5.11 -2.11 4.24
CA TYR A 29 -6.46 -2.46 3.85
C TYR A 29 -6.54 -2.70 2.34
N VAL A 30 -7.41 -3.64 1.97
CA VAL A 30 -7.94 -3.79 0.62
C VAL A 30 -9.21 -2.95 0.51
N GLU A 31 -9.18 -1.92 -0.33
CA GLU A 31 -10.35 -1.13 -0.66
C GLU A 31 -11.04 -1.73 -1.89
N ALA A 32 -12.23 -2.29 -1.69
CA ALA A 32 -13.04 -2.89 -2.74
C ALA A 32 -14.21 -1.98 -3.13
N THR A 33 -14.36 -1.76 -4.42
CA THR A 33 -15.53 -1.13 -5.05
C THR A 33 -16.01 -2.04 -6.19
N PRO A 34 -17.25 -1.90 -6.69
CA PRO A 34 -17.75 -2.80 -7.73
C PRO A 34 -16.91 -2.86 -9.01
N LYS A 35 -16.10 -1.82 -9.30
CA LYS A 35 -15.27 -1.73 -10.50
C LYS A 35 -13.77 -1.77 -10.23
N ASN A 36 -13.34 -1.56 -8.99
CA ASN A 36 -11.93 -1.37 -8.68
C ASN A 36 -11.55 -2.02 -7.36
N LEU A 37 -10.31 -2.52 -7.33
CA LEU A 37 -9.65 -3.04 -6.15
C LEU A 37 -8.35 -2.26 -5.93
N ARG A 38 -8.13 -1.76 -4.71
CA ARG A 38 -6.94 -0.96 -4.37
C ARG A 38 -6.34 -1.42 -3.05
N LEU A 39 -5.02 -1.37 -2.95
CA LEU A 39 -4.28 -1.54 -1.70
C LEU A 39 -4.00 -0.17 -1.10
N ARG A 40 -4.19 -0.03 0.21
CA ARG A 40 -3.92 1.22 0.92
C ARG A 40 -3.44 0.97 2.34
N LYS A 41 -2.67 1.90 2.88
CA LYS A 41 -2.33 1.89 4.32
C LYS A 41 -3.55 2.26 5.16
N LYS A 42 -3.62 1.70 6.35
CA LYS A 42 -4.60 2.06 7.40
C LYS A 42 -4.47 3.54 7.77
N ILE A 43 -3.24 4.02 7.92
CA ILE A 43 -2.93 5.44 8.10
C ILE A 43 -2.30 5.95 6.80
N LEU A 44 -3.04 6.80 6.10
CA LEU A 44 -2.60 7.38 4.83
C LEU A 44 -1.43 8.35 5.01
N ASP A 45 -1.53 9.23 6.01
CA ASP A 45 -0.49 10.22 6.29
C ASP A 45 0.79 9.55 6.81
N GLU A 46 1.90 9.83 6.15
CA GLU A 46 3.19 9.20 6.45
C GLU A 46 3.71 9.59 7.85
N ASN A 47 3.52 10.85 8.26
CA ASN A 47 4.00 11.34 9.55
C ASN A 47 3.21 10.69 10.70
N GLN A 48 1.88 10.61 10.55
CA GLN A 48 1.02 9.92 11.50
C GLN A 48 1.36 8.43 11.58
N ARG A 49 1.69 7.79 10.46
CA ARG A 49 2.09 6.37 10.43
C ARG A 49 3.37 6.13 11.23
N LYS A 50 4.40 6.95 11.03
CA LYS A 50 5.67 6.86 11.80
C LYS A 50 5.43 7.00 13.30
N ARG A 51 4.59 7.97 13.70
CA ARG A 51 4.21 8.16 15.11
C ARG A 51 3.47 6.96 15.67
N ALA A 52 2.50 6.41 14.94
CA ALA A 52 1.76 5.23 15.36
C ALA A 52 2.66 3.99 15.50
N ALA A 53 3.63 3.81 14.59
CA ALA A 53 4.62 2.75 14.68
C ALA A 53 5.49 2.87 15.94
N GLN A 54 5.98 4.08 16.25
CA GLN A 54 6.77 4.34 17.47
C GLN A 54 5.95 4.12 18.75
N GLN A 55 4.68 4.55 18.78
CA GLN A 55 3.81 4.28 19.93
C GLN A 55 3.58 2.77 20.12
N ARG A 56 3.42 2.03 19.02
CA ARG A 56 3.28 0.58 19.07
C ARG A 56 4.54 -0.09 19.60
N THR A 57 5.73 0.34 19.18
CA THR A 57 7.00 -0.21 19.71
C THR A 57 7.18 0.09 21.20
N VAL A 58 6.85 1.30 21.66
CA VAL A 58 6.97 1.66 23.08
C VAL A 58 6.06 0.79 23.96
N LYS A 59 4.82 0.54 23.52
CA LYS A 59 3.90 -0.34 24.25
C LYS A 59 4.40 -1.78 24.37
N VAL A 60 4.98 -2.32 23.29
CA VAL A 60 5.49 -3.71 23.26
C VAL A 60 6.72 -3.89 24.14
N VAL A 61 7.54 -2.86 24.37
CA VAL A 61 8.73 -2.95 25.23
C VAL A 61 8.39 -2.72 26.71
N ALA A 62 7.27 -2.08 26.99
CA ALA A 62 6.80 -1.81 28.35
C ALA A 62 5.97 -2.96 28.97
N GLU A 63 5.59 -3.93 28.14
CA GLU A 63 4.91 -5.18 28.53
C GLU A 63 5.92 -6.33 28.53
#